data_AF-A0A7S2LGN0-F1
#
_entry.id   AF-A0A7S2LGN0-F1
#
_cell.length_a   1.000
_cell.length_b   1.000
_cell.length_c   1.000
_cell.angle_alpha   90.00
_cell.angle_beta   90.00
_cell.angle_gamma   90.00
#
_symmetry.space_group_name_H-M   'P 1'
#
loop_
_entity.id
_entity.type
_entity.pdbx_description
1 polymer ?
#
loop_
_entity_poly.entity_id
_entity_poly.type
_entity_poly.pdbx_seq_one_letter_code
_entity_poly.pdbx_strand_id
1 'polypeptide(L)'
;IPSIQIIDRGAFIICEQLTEAVFGEELREIHSLAFFSCLSLRRIAIPLKNGMLNDQSERGHEYRAFKDCVNLTTVDLVGGVHKTISSLHMQSWRNEMKHLIGLINHVLPRTVALNKTDAIEEWIGIVLRRINFYKAEHHTLLREAMSLLELA
;
A
#
# COMPACT_ATOMS: atom_id res chain seq x y z
N ILE A 1 -7.82 15.64 -15.45
CA ILE A 1 -6.48 15.64 -14.81
C ILE A 1 -5.75 14.41 -15.33
N PRO A 2 -4.58 14.55 -15.97
CA PRO A 2 -3.82 13.39 -16.44
C PRO A 2 -3.50 12.49 -15.25
N SER A 3 -3.78 11.20 -15.39
CA SER A 3 -3.51 10.21 -14.36
C SER A 3 -2.04 9.81 -14.41
N ILE A 4 -1.30 10.13 -13.35
CA ILE A 4 0.09 9.70 -13.19
C ILE A 4 0.09 8.19 -12.97
N GLN A 5 0.82 7.46 -13.82
CA GLN A 5 0.95 6.00 -13.73
C GLN A 5 2.30 5.57 -13.12
N ILE A 6 3.35 6.37 -13.30
CA ILE A 6 4.71 6.03 -12.87
C ILE A 6 5.33 7.27 -12.21
N ILE A 7 5.99 7.07 -11.08
CA ILE A 7 6.93 8.04 -10.51
C ILE A 7 8.34 7.55 -10.83
N ASP A 8 8.99 8.25 -11.76
CA ASP A 8 10.30 7.90 -12.25
C ASP A 8 11.38 7.98 -11.16
N ARG A 9 12.51 7.32 -11.44
CA ARG A 9 13.68 7.31 -10.57
C ARG A 9 14.13 8.73 -10.23
N GLY A 10 14.18 9.06 -8.94
CA GLY A 10 14.66 10.34 -8.45
C GLY A 10 13.76 11.55 -8.71
N ALA A 11 12.49 11.36 -9.09
CA ALA A 11 11.58 12.44 -9.46
C ALA A 11 11.46 13.59 -8.43
N PHE A 12 11.54 13.27 -7.14
CA PHE A 12 11.48 14.21 -6.02
C PHE A 12 12.71 14.11 -5.10
N ILE A 13 13.87 13.81 -5.66
CA ILE A 13 15.10 13.71 -4.86
C ILE A 13 15.38 15.01 -4.10
N ILE A 14 15.60 14.90 -2.78
CA ILE A 14 15.96 16.01 -1.86
C ILE A 14 14.91 17.16 -1.93
N CYS A 15 13.65 16.84 -2.18
CA CYS A 15 12.57 17.82 -2.09
C CYS A 15 12.22 18.11 -0.62
N GLU A 16 13.06 18.91 0.05
CA GLU A 16 12.99 19.17 1.50
C GLU A 16 11.71 19.89 1.93
N GLN A 17 10.99 20.55 1.03
CA GLN A 17 9.73 21.24 1.33
C GLN A 17 8.49 20.39 1.03
N LEU A 18 8.64 19.22 0.40
CA LEU A 18 7.52 18.34 0.11
C LEU A 18 6.99 17.74 1.41
N THR A 19 5.80 18.13 1.83
CA THR A 19 5.17 17.63 3.07
C THR A 19 4.24 16.45 2.82
N GLU A 20 3.59 16.43 1.66
CA GLU A 20 2.61 15.42 1.29
C GLU A 20 2.70 15.07 -0.20
N ALA A 21 2.49 13.80 -0.52
CA ALA A 21 2.37 13.34 -1.89
C ALA A 21 1.09 12.50 -2.06
N VAL A 22 0.15 12.97 -2.88
CA VAL A 22 -1.16 12.34 -3.07
C VAL A 22 -1.31 11.89 -4.52
N PHE A 23 -1.46 10.59 -4.72
CA PHE A 23 -1.59 9.98 -6.03
C PHE A 23 -2.99 9.41 -6.28
N GLY A 24 -3.34 9.24 -7.55
CA GLY A 24 -4.60 8.63 -7.97
C GLY A 24 -4.53 7.10 -8.05
N GLU A 25 -5.69 6.45 -8.26
CA GLU A 25 -5.79 4.99 -8.33
C GLU A 25 -5.00 4.37 -9.50
N GLU A 26 -4.73 5.17 -10.52
CA GLU A 26 -3.98 4.77 -11.72
C GLU A 26 -2.47 4.62 -11.48
N LEU A 27 -1.93 5.14 -10.38
CA LEU A 27 -0.51 4.98 -10.06
C LEU A 27 -0.15 3.49 -9.97
N ARG A 28 0.85 3.06 -10.74
CA ARG A 28 1.29 1.66 -10.84
C ARG A 28 2.62 1.45 -10.16
N GLU A 29 3.56 2.37 -10.38
CA GLU A 29 4.94 2.19 -9.96
C GLU A 29 5.54 3.47 -9.36
N ILE A 30 6.33 3.29 -8.32
CA ILE A 30 7.24 4.27 -7.74
C ILE A 30 8.63 3.65 -7.80
N HIS A 31 9.51 4.25 -8.59
CA HIS A 31 10.84 3.71 -8.82
C HIS A 31 11.84 4.10 -7.73
N SER A 32 13.00 3.46 -7.80
CA SER A 32 14.15 3.73 -6.93
C SER A 32 14.42 5.24 -6.73
N LEU A 33 14.81 5.63 -5.51
CA LEU A 33 15.11 7.01 -5.13
C LEU A 33 14.03 8.09 -5.39
N ALA A 34 12.81 7.73 -5.80
CA ALA A 34 11.78 8.70 -6.18
C ALA A 34 11.57 9.82 -5.15
N PHE A 35 11.67 9.53 -3.85
CA PHE A 35 11.55 10.47 -2.74
C PHE A 35 12.80 10.48 -1.85
N PHE A 36 13.97 10.12 -2.37
CA PHE A 36 15.19 10.05 -1.58
C PHE A 36 15.45 11.36 -0.83
N SER A 37 15.65 11.28 0.49
CA SER A 37 15.94 12.41 1.37
C SER A 37 14.88 13.54 1.35
N CYS A 38 13.61 13.22 1.11
CA CYS A 38 12.51 14.18 1.33
C CYS A 38 12.25 14.36 2.84
N LEU A 39 13.04 15.23 3.48
CA LEU A 39 13.07 15.34 4.95
C LEU A 39 11.75 15.82 5.55
N SER A 40 10.94 16.61 4.83
CA SER A 40 9.64 17.09 5.34
C SER A 40 8.46 16.21 4.96
N LEU A 41 8.65 15.18 4.14
CA LEU A 41 7.54 14.33 3.67
C LEU A 41 6.98 13.57 4.86
N ARG A 42 5.73 13.86 5.23
CA ARG A 42 5.04 13.26 6.37
C ARG A 42 4.03 12.19 5.96
N ARG A 43 3.39 12.39 4.81
CA ARG A 43 2.27 11.59 4.36
C ARG A 43 2.37 11.28 2.87
N ILE A 44 2.06 10.04 2.52
CA ILE A 44 1.83 9.64 1.14
C ILE A 44 0.47 8.94 1.01
N ALA A 45 -0.24 9.20 -0.10
CA ALA A 45 -1.46 8.49 -0.46
C ALA A 45 -1.24 7.72 -1.77
N ILE A 46 -1.33 6.39 -1.73
CA ILE A 46 -1.02 5.48 -2.84
C ILE A 46 -2.11 4.40 -3.00
N PRO A 47 -2.30 3.83 -4.21
CA PRO A 47 -3.16 2.67 -4.35
C PRO A 47 -2.54 1.44 -3.70
N LEU A 48 -3.34 0.43 -3.41
CA LEU A 48 -2.85 -0.87 -2.94
C LEU A 48 -2.53 -1.78 -4.13
N LYS A 49 -1.27 -1.83 -4.57
CA LYS A 49 -0.84 -2.70 -5.68
C LYS A 49 0.42 -3.47 -5.34
N ASN A 50 0.45 -4.75 -5.71
CA ASN A 50 1.62 -5.59 -5.52
C ASN A 50 2.80 -5.08 -6.36
N GLY A 51 4.01 -5.05 -5.79
CA GLY A 51 5.23 -4.69 -6.52
C GLY A 51 5.29 -3.22 -6.97
N MET A 52 4.45 -2.33 -6.45
CA MET A 52 4.48 -0.92 -6.87
C MET A 52 5.73 -0.17 -6.44
N LEU A 53 6.42 -0.62 -5.38
CA LEU A 53 7.69 -0.05 -4.93
C LEU A 53 8.81 -0.79 -5.63
N ASN A 54 8.96 -0.52 -6.93
CA ASN A 54 9.85 -1.25 -7.81
C ASN A 54 11.32 -0.90 -7.49
N ASP A 55 12.06 -1.88 -7.01
CA ASP A 55 13.51 -1.81 -6.84
C ASP A 55 14.21 -2.56 -7.96
N GLN A 56 14.38 -1.91 -9.12
CA GLN A 56 15.17 -2.47 -10.24
C GLN A 56 16.69 -2.33 -10.02
N SER A 57 17.15 -2.01 -8.81
CA SER A 57 18.57 -1.88 -8.53
C SER A 57 19.24 -3.26 -8.45
N GLU A 58 20.06 -3.57 -9.45
CA GLU A 58 21.03 -4.68 -9.39
C GLU A 58 22.05 -4.52 -8.24
N ARG A 59 22.13 -3.32 -7.63
CA ARG A 59 23.06 -2.98 -6.54
C ARG A 59 22.45 -3.15 -5.13
N GLY A 60 21.28 -3.78 -5.02
CA GLY A 60 20.62 -4.06 -3.73
C GLY A 60 19.92 -2.85 -3.09
N HIS A 61 19.57 -3.00 -1.81
CA HIS A 61 18.70 -2.12 -0.98
C HIS A 61 19.17 -0.66 -0.83
N GLU A 62 20.24 -0.22 -1.49
CA GLU A 62 20.77 1.15 -1.33
C GLU A 62 19.89 2.24 -1.96
N TYR A 63 19.00 1.87 -2.90
CA TYR A 63 18.27 2.82 -3.76
C TYR A 63 16.75 2.82 -3.56
N ARG A 64 16.29 2.54 -2.33
CA ARG A 64 14.86 2.48 -2.02
C ARG A 64 14.16 3.84 -2.17
N ALA A 65 12.89 3.83 -2.59
CA ALA A 65 12.13 5.03 -2.96
C ALA A 65 12.02 6.09 -1.85
N PHE A 66 11.84 5.66 -0.60
CA PHE A 66 11.66 6.53 0.57
C PHE A 66 12.86 6.52 1.53
N LYS A 67 14.05 6.19 1.02
CA LYS A 67 15.27 6.24 1.84
C LYS A 67 15.50 7.67 2.35
N ASP A 68 15.87 7.78 3.62
CA ASP A 68 16.09 9.04 4.35
C ASP A 68 14.87 9.96 4.47
N CYS A 69 13.65 9.48 4.19
CA CYS A 69 12.40 10.19 4.50
C CYS A 69 12.09 10.13 6.01
N VAL A 70 12.90 10.78 6.85
CA VAL A 70 12.86 10.64 8.31
C VAL A 70 11.48 10.97 8.93
N ASN A 71 10.74 11.91 8.35
CA ASN A 71 9.43 12.35 8.86
C ASN A 71 8.23 11.60 8.26
N LEU A 72 8.45 10.66 7.33
CA LEU A 72 7.36 9.92 6.70
C LEU A 72 6.77 8.96 7.72
N THR A 73 5.51 9.22 8.10
CA THR A 73 4.85 8.54 9.23
C THR A 73 3.49 7.98 8.83
N THR A 74 2.90 8.51 7.76
CA THR A 74 1.53 8.19 7.36
C THR A 74 1.49 7.69 5.91
N VAL A 75 0.81 6.56 5.71
CA VAL A 75 0.44 6.02 4.41
C VAL A 75 -1.06 5.84 4.38
N ASP A 76 -1.70 6.53 3.44
CA ASP A 76 -3.12 6.35 3.15
C ASP A 76 -3.31 5.54 1.89
N LEU A 77 -4.32 4.67 1.89
CA LEU A 77 -4.73 3.98 0.69
C LEU A 77 -5.80 4.78 -0.05
N VAL A 78 -5.50 5.08 -1.32
CA VAL A 78 -6.52 5.45 -2.32
C VAL A 78 -6.96 4.20 -3.07
N GLY A 79 -7.97 4.29 -3.93
CA GLY A 79 -8.43 3.12 -4.67
C GLY A 79 -9.76 2.56 -4.21
N GLY A 80 -10.24 1.60 -4.99
CA GLY A 80 -11.35 0.71 -4.63
C GLY A 80 -11.11 -0.24 -3.45
N VAL A 81 -10.01 -0.12 -2.70
CA VAL A 81 -9.72 -1.00 -1.55
C VAL A 81 -10.75 -0.83 -0.43
N HIS A 82 -11.13 0.41 -0.10
CA HIS A 82 -12.14 0.67 0.93
C HIS A 82 -13.51 0.14 0.54
N LYS A 83 -13.85 0.21 -0.77
CA LYS A 83 -15.05 -0.39 -1.33
C LYS A 83 -15.01 -1.92 -1.24
N THR A 84 -13.88 -2.52 -1.62
CA THR A 84 -13.65 -3.98 -1.50
C THR A 84 -13.86 -4.45 -0.06
N ILE A 85 -13.28 -3.75 0.91
CA ILE A 85 -13.45 -4.09 2.33
C ILE A 85 -14.89 -3.91 2.77
N SER A 86 -15.55 -2.83 2.37
CA SER A 86 -16.96 -2.60 2.72
C SER A 86 -17.89 -3.67 2.14
N SER A 87 -17.53 -4.29 1.01
CA SER A 87 -18.28 -5.39 0.40
C SER A 87 -18.03 -6.77 0.99
N LEU A 88 -17.03 -6.94 1.88
CA LEU A 88 -16.82 -8.23 2.55
C LEU A 88 -18.05 -8.59 3.38
N HIS A 89 -18.52 -9.84 3.32
CA HIS A 89 -19.76 -10.27 3.97
C HIS A 89 -19.68 -10.18 5.51
N MET A 90 -18.61 -10.66 6.12
CA MET A 90 -18.47 -10.76 7.58
C MET A 90 -17.95 -9.48 8.22
N GLN A 91 -18.60 -9.03 9.31
CA GLN A 91 -18.15 -7.86 10.07
C GLN A 91 -16.75 -8.06 10.67
N SER A 92 -16.42 -9.28 11.12
CA SER A 92 -15.09 -9.62 11.64
C SER A 92 -13.99 -9.38 10.60
N TRP A 93 -14.22 -9.79 9.34
CA TRP A 93 -13.28 -9.57 8.24
C TRP A 93 -13.10 -8.08 7.93
N ARG A 94 -14.21 -7.32 7.94
CA ARG A 94 -14.15 -5.85 7.77
C ARG A 94 -13.31 -5.20 8.86
N ASN A 95 -13.51 -5.59 10.11
CA ASN A 95 -12.78 -5.05 11.26
C ASN A 95 -11.29 -5.38 11.18
N GLU A 96 -10.96 -6.63 10.85
CA GLU A 96 -9.57 -7.05 10.71
C GLU A 96 -8.88 -6.29 9.57
N MET A 97 -9.52 -6.15 8.41
CA MET A 97 -8.94 -5.39 7.29
C MET A 97 -8.70 -3.92 7.63
N LYS A 98 -9.64 -3.27 8.33
CA LYS A 98 -9.47 -1.88 8.80
C LYS A 98 -8.28 -1.77 9.75
N HIS A 99 -8.13 -2.75 10.65
CA HIS A 99 -6.98 -2.80 11.55
C HIS A 99 -5.67 -2.96 10.77
N LEU A 100 -5.58 -3.93 9.84
CA LEU A 100 -4.40 -4.17 9.00
C LEU A 100 -4.02 -2.94 8.17
N ILE A 101 -4.99 -2.22 7.60
CA ILE A 101 -4.72 -0.97 6.88
C ILE A 101 -4.12 0.08 7.83
N GLY A 102 -4.63 0.21 9.04
CA GLY A 102 -4.12 1.18 10.02
C GLY A 102 -2.73 0.85 10.58
N LEU A 103 -2.30 -0.42 10.53
CA LEU A 103 -1.03 -0.86 11.14
C LEU A 103 0.18 -0.08 10.64
N ILE A 104 0.24 0.26 9.35
CA ILE A 104 1.40 0.98 8.80
C ILE A 104 1.64 2.32 9.49
N ASN A 105 0.57 3.02 9.88
CA ASN A 105 0.67 4.33 10.55
C ASN A 105 1.15 4.21 12.01
N HIS A 106 1.19 3.00 12.56
CA HIS A 106 1.83 2.70 13.86
C HIS A 106 3.26 2.17 13.69
N VAL A 107 3.54 1.45 12.60
CA VAL A 107 4.86 0.87 12.29
C VAL A 107 5.82 1.95 11.78
N LEU A 108 5.41 2.70 10.77
CA LEU A 108 6.26 3.61 10.01
C LEU A 108 6.94 4.70 10.86
N PRO A 109 6.29 5.30 11.89
CA PRO A 109 6.97 6.26 12.78
C PRO A 109 8.13 5.68 13.58
N ARG A 110 8.15 4.36 13.79
CA ARG A 110 9.20 3.63 14.53
C ARG A 110 10.22 2.97 13.61
N THR A 111 9.93 2.92 12.32
CA THR A 111 10.84 2.39 11.30
C THR A 111 11.96 3.37 11.01
N VAL A 112 13.21 2.88 11.11
CA VAL A 112 14.40 3.64 10.70
C VAL A 112 14.28 4.07 9.24
N ALA A 113 14.77 5.27 8.89
CA ALA A 113 14.51 5.89 7.60
C ALA A 113 14.94 5.03 6.38
N LEU A 114 16.01 4.25 6.54
CA LEU A 114 16.49 3.31 5.52
C LEU A 114 15.49 2.20 5.17
N ASN A 115 14.63 1.80 6.11
CA ASN A 115 13.73 0.65 5.97
C ASN A 115 12.27 1.06 5.69
N LYS A 116 11.99 2.35 5.49
CA LYS A 116 10.61 2.83 5.30
C LYS A 116 9.96 2.25 4.05
N THR A 117 10.71 2.11 2.96
CA THR A 117 10.19 1.50 1.72
C THR A 117 9.81 0.04 1.96
N ASP A 118 10.70 -0.72 2.59
CA ASP A 118 10.53 -2.13 2.92
C ASP A 118 9.32 -2.37 3.83
N ALA A 119 9.16 -1.52 4.85
CA ALA A 119 8.01 -1.59 5.75
C ALA A 119 6.68 -1.35 5.01
N ILE A 120 6.65 -0.40 4.06
CA ILE A 120 5.46 -0.15 3.24
C ILE A 120 5.21 -1.32 2.29
N GLU A 121 6.25 -1.85 1.65
CA GLU A 121 6.15 -2.98 0.72
C GLU A 121 5.64 -4.25 1.43
N GLU A 122 6.21 -4.58 2.58
CA GLU A 122 5.78 -5.72 3.41
C GLU A 122 4.32 -5.54 3.86
N TRP A 123 3.95 -4.35 4.33
CA TRP A 123 2.59 -4.03 4.73
C TRP A 123 1.60 -4.18 3.56
N ILE A 124 1.93 -3.68 2.37
CA ILE A 124 1.12 -3.89 1.15
C ILE A 124 0.91 -5.40 0.93
N GLY A 125 1.97 -6.20 1.03
CA GLY A 125 1.90 -7.65 0.89
C GLY A 125 1.02 -8.33 1.95
N ILE A 126 1.05 -7.87 3.20
CA ILE A 126 0.16 -8.37 4.27
C ILE A 126 -1.31 -8.07 3.94
N VAL A 127 -1.62 -6.82 3.61
CA VAL A 127 -2.99 -6.38 3.30
C VAL A 127 -3.53 -7.13 2.08
N LEU A 128 -2.74 -7.25 1.01
CA LEU A 128 -3.16 -7.97 -0.21
C LEU A 128 -3.39 -9.46 0.04
N ARG A 129 -2.50 -10.14 0.77
CA ARG A 129 -2.69 -11.55 1.12
C ARG A 129 -3.98 -11.77 1.89
N ARG A 130 -4.30 -10.91 2.86
CA ARG A 130 -5.53 -11.04 3.63
C ARG A 130 -6.79 -10.73 2.83
N ILE A 131 -6.77 -9.71 1.96
CA ILE A 131 -7.88 -9.45 1.03
C ILE A 131 -8.14 -10.68 0.15
N ASN A 132 -7.08 -11.26 -0.42
CA ASN A 132 -7.22 -12.42 -1.30
C ASN A 132 -7.74 -13.65 -0.54
N PHE A 133 -7.29 -13.85 0.70
CA PHE A 133 -7.83 -14.88 1.59
C PHE A 133 -9.35 -14.70 1.78
N TYR A 134 -9.82 -13.51 2.16
CA TYR A 134 -11.26 -13.31 2.37
C TYR A 134 -12.09 -13.37 1.09
N LYS A 135 -11.52 -12.99 -0.06
CA LYS A 135 -12.18 -13.21 -1.36
C LYS A 135 -12.38 -14.69 -1.63
N ALA A 136 -11.38 -15.53 -1.36
CA ALA A 136 -11.48 -16.97 -1.52
C ALA A 136 -12.54 -17.57 -0.57
N GLU A 137 -12.49 -17.21 0.72
CA GLU A 137 -13.48 -17.66 1.71
C GLU A 137 -14.90 -17.24 1.33
N HIS A 138 -15.09 -16.00 0.85
CA HIS A 138 -16.38 -15.54 0.38
C HIS A 138 -16.91 -16.38 -0.80
N HIS A 139 -16.05 -16.69 -1.77
CA HIS A 139 -16.43 -17.55 -2.90
C HIS A 139 -16.78 -18.98 -2.48
N THR A 140 -16.09 -19.52 -1.47
CA THR A 140 -16.42 -20.84 -0.90
C THR A 140 -17.81 -20.83 -0.29
N LEU A 141 -18.12 -19.84 0.56
CA LEU A 141 -19.43 -19.70 1.20
C LEU A 141 -20.57 -19.55 0.19
N LEU A 142 -20.37 -18.76 -0.88
CA LEU A 142 -21.36 -18.62 -1.94
C LEU A 142 -21.64 -19.93 -2.67
N ARG A 143 -20.61 -20.75 -2.90
CA ARG A 143 -20.74 -22.05 -3.55
C ARG A 143 -21.50 -23.05 -2.67
N GLU A 144 -21.19 -23.08 -1.39
CA GLU A 144 -21.89 -23.94 -0.42
C GLU A 144 -23.37 -23.56 -0.32
N ALA A 145 -23.67 -22.25 -0.22
CA ALA A 145 -25.04 -21.78 -0.18
C ALA A 145 -25.83 -22.14 -1.46
N MET A 146 -25.20 -22.04 -2.63
CA MET A 146 -25.80 -22.41 -3.91
C MET A 146 -26.11 -23.91 -3.97
N SER A 147 -25.16 -24.76 -3.57
CA SER A 147 -25.35 -26.21 -3.51
C SER A 147 -26.51 -26.61 -2.59
N LEU A 148 -26.61 -25.98 -1.42
CA LEU A 148 -27.72 -26.24 -0.49
C LEU A 148 -29.08 -25.84 -1.06
N LEU A 149 -29.15 -24.75 -1.84
CA LEU A 149 -30.38 -24.31 -2.49
C LEU A 149 -30.80 -25.24 -3.63
N GLU A 150 -29.85 -25.87 -4.33
CA GLU A 150 -30.16 -26.86 -5.39
C GLU A 150 -30.66 -28.20 -4.83
N LEU A 151 -30.34 -28.50 -3.56
CA LEU A 151 -30.77 -29.72 -2.87
C LEU A 151 -32.11 -29.59 -2.12
N ALA A 152 -32.69 -28.39 -2.06
CA ALA A 152 -33.94 -28.06 -1.36
C ALA A 152 -35.15 -28.03 -2.30
#